data_AF-A0AAN8D6J4-F1
#
_entry.id   AF-A0AAN8D6J4-F1
#
_cell.length_a   1.000
_cell.length_b   1.000
_cell.length_c   1.000
_cell.angle_alpha   90.00
_cell.angle_beta   90.00
_cell.angle_gamma   90.00
#
_symmetry.space_group_name_H-M   'P 1'
#
loop_
_entity.id
_entity.type
_entity.pdbx_description
1 polymer ?
#
loop_
_entity_poly.entity_id
_entity_poly.type
_entity_poly.pdbx_seq_one_letter_code
_entity_poly.pdbx_strand_id
1 'polypeptide(L)'
;MDSADSENLRSAIRSQGARLNLQDEQLTAVCQGVRELSDRHEGFQSSIGSQVCQLADQIQQLVAHLNPQRSATPLPASDPATAPGPVPATVPTPLPSVPHLSRPERFSGDSDNCRAFLVQCGLHFELQASSFQSERAKVAYIVSHLTGLRRSGLEIPQSVIP
;
A
#
# COMPACT_ATOMS: atom_id res chain seq x y z
N MET A 1 77.85 -1.81 -13.56
CA MET A 1 76.39 -1.84 -13.31
C MET A 1 75.92 -3.22 -13.72
N ASP A 2 75.28 -3.90 -12.79
CA ASP A 2 75.18 -5.35 -12.69
C ASP A 2 74.11 -5.92 -13.65
N SER A 3 74.45 -7.00 -14.36
CA SER A 3 73.53 -7.62 -15.35
C SER A 3 72.28 -8.20 -14.68
N ALA A 4 72.40 -8.64 -13.42
CA ALA A 4 71.32 -9.25 -12.67
C ALA A 4 70.20 -8.25 -12.31
N ASP A 5 70.54 -6.99 -12.04
CA ASP A 5 69.55 -5.95 -11.73
C ASP A 5 68.66 -5.61 -12.93
N SER A 6 69.23 -5.66 -14.15
CA SER A 6 68.49 -5.41 -15.39
C SER A 6 67.47 -6.52 -15.69
N GLU A 7 67.81 -7.78 -15.42
CA GLU A 7 66.91 -8.92 -15.61
C GLU A 7 65.76 -8.91 -14.59
N ASN A 8 66.05 -8.57 -13.33
CA ASN A 8 65.04 -8.41 -12.30
C ASN A 8 64.03 -7.31 -12.66
N LEU A 9 64.50 -6.16 -13.14
CA LEU A 9 63.63 -5.06 -13.58
C LEU A 9 62.74 -5.49 -14.77
N ARG A 10 63.31 -6.17 -15.76
CA ARG A 10 62.56 -6.69 -16.91
C ARG A 10 61.49 -7.71 -16.50
N SER A 11 61.83 -8.59 -15.57
CA SER A 11 60.89 -9.56 -15.01
C SER A 11 59.74 -8.85 -14.26
N ALA A 12 60.06 -7.84 -13.46
CA ALA A 12 59.08 -7.03 -12.75
C ALA A 12 58.12 -6.32 -13.72
N ILE A 13 58.62 -5.69 -14.78
CA ILE A 13 57.81 -5.04 -15.81
C ILE A 13 56.88 -6.04 -16.50
N ARG A 14 57.37 -7.23 -16.87
CA ARG A 14 56.53 -8.29 -17.46
C ARG A 14 55.43 -8.74 -16.51
N SER A 15 55.77 -8.96 -15.23
CA SER A 15 54.78 -9.36 -14.21
C SER A 15 53.73 -8.27 -13.98
N GLN A 16 54.14 -6.99 -14.00
CA GLN A 16 53.23 -5.86 -13.88
C GLN A 16 52.32 -5.76 -15.10
N GLY A 17 52.86 -5.95 -16.31
CA GLY A 17 52.06 -5.98 -17.54
C GLY A 17 51.02 -7.10 -17.54
N ALA A 18 51.38 -8.29 -17.07
CA ALA A 18 50.43 -9.40 -16.93
C ALA A 18 49.31 -9.08 -15.94
N ARG A 19 49.62 -8.45 -14.80
CA ARG A 19 48.60 -8.02 -13.83
C ARG A 19 47.67 -6.95 -14.38
N LEU A 20 48.20 -5.98 -15.15
CA LEU A 20 47.38 -4.95 -15.78
C LEU A 20 46.44 -5.55 -16.82
N ASN A 21 46.91 -6.50 -17.63
CA ASN A 21 46.08 -7.18 -18.61
C ASN A 21 44.97 -8.02 -17.93
N LEU A 22 45.29 -8.71 -16.83
CA LEU A 22 44.28 -9.39 -16.01
C LEU A 22 43.23 -8.41 -15.47
N GLN A 23 43.67 -7.24 -15.01
CA GLN A 23 42.78 -6.22 -14.46
C GLN A 23 41.87 -5.59 -15.53
N ASP A 24 42.38 -5.39 -16.73
CA ASP A 24 41.63 -4.92 -17.90
C ASP A 24 40.55 -5.94 -18.32
N GLU A 25 40.89 -7.23 -18.32
CA GLU A 25 39.95 -8.31 -18.57
C GLU A 25 38.85 -8.38 -17.49
N GLN A 26 39.21 -8.19 -16.21
CA GLN A 26 38.24 -8.12 -15.12
C GLN A 26 37.29 -6.92 -15.24
N LEU A 27 37.81 -5.72 -15.54
CA LEU A 27 36.97 -4.54 -15.75
C LEU A 27 36.01 -4.74 -16.92
N THR A 28 36.49 -5.36 -18.00
CA THR A 28 35.68 -5.69 -19.18
C THR A 28 34.55 -6.65 -18.80
N ALA A 29 34.86 -7.71 -18.03
CA ALA A 29 33.86 -8.65 -17.54
C ALA A 29 32.81 -7.99 -16.64
N VAL A 30 33.23 -7.09 -15.74
CA VAL A 30 32.30 -6.34 -14.86
C VAL A 30 31.40 -5.42 -15.68
N CYS A 31 31.96 -4.66 -16.62
CA CYS A 31 31.19 -3.78 -17.51
C CYS A 31 30.16 -4.57 -18.33
N GLN A 32 30.53 -5.76 -18.81
CA GLN A 32 29.62 -6.65 -19.52
C GLN A 32 28.50 -7.14 -18.60
N GLY A 33 28.82 -7.60 -17.39
CA GLY A 33 27.83 -8.05 -16.41
C GLY A 33 26.83 -6.96 -16.01
N VAL A 34 27.29 -5.70 -15.87
CA VAL A 34 26.41 -4.55 -15.60
C VAL A 34 25.48 -4.27 -16.77
N ARG A 35 25.97 -4.37 -18.01
CA ARG A 35 25.13 -4.18 -19.20
C ARG A 35 24.05 -5.27 -19.30
N GLU A 36 24.41 -6.53 -19.08
CA GLU A 36 23.45 -7.64 -19.05
C GLU A 36 22.41 -7.50 -17.91
N LEU A 37 22.82 -6.99 -16.75
CA LEU A 37 21.89 -6.67 -15.67
C LEU A 37 20.92 -5.55 -16.10
N SER A 38 21.44 -4.51 -16.76
CA SER A 38 20.63 -3.40 -17.27
C SER A 38 19.61 -3.87 -18.30
N ASP A 39 20.03 -4.69 -19.27
CA ASP A 39 19.16 -5.23 -20.32
C ASP A 39 18.04 -6.10 -19.70
N ARG A 40 18.38 -6.93 -18.69
CA ARG A 40 17.40 -7.71 -17.94
C ARG A 40 16.43 -6.81 -17.16
N HIS A 41 16.94 -5.73 -16.56
CA HIS A 41 16.10 -4.78 -15.84
C HIS A 41 15.12 -4.06 -16.76
N GLU A 42 15.58 -3.61 -17.93
CA GLU A 42 14.73 -2.98 -18.94
C GLU A 42 13.66 -3.94 -19.47
N GLY A 43 14.03 -5.19 -19.77
CA GLY A 43 13.08 -6.23 -20.17
C GLY A 43 12.02 -6.50 -19.10
N PHE A 44 12.42 -6.59 -17.83
CA PHE A 44 11.50 -6.75 -16.71
C PHE A 44 10.59 -5.53 -16.54
N GLN A 45 11.14 -4.32 -16.63
CA GLN A 45 10.38 -3.08 -16.54
C GLN A 45 9.33 -2.98 -17.66
N SER A 46 9.70 -3.32 -18.89
CA SER A 46 8.77 -3.37 -20.02
C SER A 46 7.66 -4.42 -19.81
N SER A 47 8.00 -5.58 -19.24
CA SER A 47 7.01 -6.61 -18.88
C SER A 47 6.04 -6.13 -17.79
N ILE A 48 6.52 -5.42 -16.76
CA ILE A 48 5.64 -4.79 -15.77
C ILE A 48 4.77 -3.72 -16.43
N GLY A 49 5.35 -2.85 -17.25
CA GLY A 49 4.61 -1.79 -17.94
C GLY A 49 3.46 -2.33 -18.78
N SER A 50 3.72 -3.38 -19.58
CA SER A 50 2.68 -4.05 -20.36
C SER A 50 1.61 -4.72 -19.48
N GLN A 51 1.99 -5.35 -18.37
CA GLN A 51 1.03 -5.92 -17.41
C GLN A 51 0.14 -4.85 -16.77
N VAL A 52 0.71 -3.70 -16.39
CA VAL A 52 -0.05 -2.58 -15.82
C VAL A 52 -1.02 -2.00 -16.85
N CYS A 53 -0.58 -1.78 -18.09
CA CYS A 53 -1.46 -1.33 -19.17
C CYS A 53 -2.60 -2.33 -19.42
N GLN A 54 -2.30 -3.64 -19.45
CA GLN A 54 -3.31 -4.67 -19.64
C GLN A 54 -4.34 -4.72 -18.50
N LEU A 55 -3.89 -4.56 -17.25
CA LEU A 55 -4.78 -4.50 -16.10
C LEU A 55 -5.66 -3.24 -16.15
N ALA A 56 -5.08 -2.10 -16.52
CA ALA A 56 -5.81 -0.85 -16.68
C ALA A 56 -6.90 -0.96 -17.76
N ASP A 57 -6.58 -1.56 -18.90
CA ASP A 57 -7.56 -1.81 -19.98
C ASP A 57 -8.68 -2.76 -19.52
N GLN A 58 -8.36 -3.83 -18.79
CA GLN A 58 -9.37 -4.73 -18.22
C GLN A 58 -10.33 -4.00 -17.27
N ILE A 59 -9.80 -3.16 -16.38
CA ILE A 59 -10.63 -2.36 -15.47
C ILE A 59 -11.50 -1.39 -16.26
N GLN A 60 -10.94 -0.70 -17.25
CA GLN A 60 -11.68 0.25 -18.07
C GLN A 60 -12.83 -0.41 -18.86
N GLN A 61 -12.60 -1.63 -19.37
CA GLN A 61 -13.62 -2.45 -20.04
C GLN A 61 -14.73 -2.90 -19.09
N LEU A 62 -14.38 -3.31 -17.86
CA LEU A 62 -15.35 -3.70 -16.84
C LEU A 62 -16.23 -2.51 -16.43
N VAL A 63 -15.61 -1.34 -16.22
CA VAL A 63 -16.32 -0.09 -15.92
C VAL A 63 -17.25 0.31 -17.07
N ALA A 64 -16.80 0.20 -18.32
CA ALA A 64 -17.62 0.49 -19.49
C ALA A 64 -18.84 -0.45 -19.60
N HIS A 65 -18.68 -1.74 -19.30
CA HIS A 65 -19.78 -2.71 -19.26
C HIS A 65 -20.75 -2.50 -18.11
N LEU A 66 -20.29 -1.97 -16.98
CA LEU A 66 -21.13 -1.64 -15.83
C LEU A 66 -21.83 -0.27 -15.98
N ASN A 67 -21.35 0.61 -16.85
CA ASN A 67 -21.91 1.95 -17.09
C ASN A 67 -22.48 2.22 -18.51
N PRO A 68 -23.13 1.28 -19.23
CA PRO A 68 -23.78 1.57 -20.51
C PRO A 68 -25.12 2.31 -20.35
N GLN A 69 -25.65 2.45 -19.12
CA GLN A 69 -27.03 2.90 -18.86
C GLN A 69 -27.21 4.38 -18.49
N ARG A 70 -26.15 5.21 -18.51
CA ARG A 70 -26.26 6.67 -18.32
C ARG A 70 -26.44 7.45 -19.62
N SER A 71 -27.06 6.86 -20.65
CA SER A 71 -27.66 7.64 -21.73
C SER A 71 -28.92 8.32 -21.17
N ALA A 72 -28.72 9.45 -20.50
CA ALA A 72 -29.79 10.31 -20.05
C ALA A 72 -30.61 10.77 -21.26
N THR A 73 -31.85 10.31 -21.34
CA THR A 73 -32.90 10.92 -22.17
C THR A 73 -33.10 12.36 -21.68
N PRO A 74 -32.97 13.39 -22.53
CA PRO A 74 -33.36 14.74 -22.13
C PRO A 74 -34.89 14.80 -22.09
N LEU A 75 -35.49 14.83 -20.90
CA LEU A 75 -36.87 15.28 -20.76
C LEU A 75 -36.89 16.82 -20.79
N PRO A 76 -37.80 17.45 -21.57
CA PRO A 76 -37.96 18.89 -21.57
C PRO A 76 -38.49 19.37 -20.21
N ALA A 77 -37.85 20.41 -19.70
CA ALA A 77 -38.25 21.10 -18.49
C ALA A 77 -39.64 21.70 -18.64
N SER A 78 -40.47 21.52 -17.64
CA SER A 78 -41.66 22.33 -17.39
C SER A 78 -41.73 22.59 -15.88
N ASP A 79 -41.30 23.79 -15.51
CA ASP A 79 -41.68 24.48 -14.27
C ASP A 79 -42.96 25.29 -14.53
N PRO A 80 -43.64 25.92 -13.53
CA PRO A 80 -43.50 25.79 -12.08
C PRO A 80 -44.87 25.65 -11.34
N ALA A 81 -44.79 25.56 -10.01
CA ALA A 81 -45.64 26.23 -9.02
C ALA A 81 -46.39 25.34 -8.00
N THR A 82 -46.26 25.77 -6.74
CA THR A 82 -47.31 25.91 -5.70
C THR A 82 -47.05 25.15 -4.38
N ALA A 83 -46.44 25.90 -3.46
CA ALA A 83 -46.74 26.02 -2.02
C ALA A 83 -46.44 24.87 -1.01
N PRO A 84 -46.20 25.24 0.28
CA PRO A 84 -45.60 24.36 1.29
C PRO A 84 -46.65 23.72 2.23
N GLY A 85 -46.39 22.49 2.68
CA GLY A 85 -47.21 21.76 3.65
C GLY A 85 -46.40 20.75 4.48
N PRO A 86 -46.88 20.38 5.69
CA PRO A 86 -46.06 20.29 6.89
C PRO A 86 -45.50 18.90 7.22
N VAL A 87 -44.41 18.92 7.99
CA VAL A 87 -43.71 17.78 8.58
C VAL A 87 -44.60 16.92 9.49
N PRO A 88 -44.40 15.59 9.50
CA PRO A 88 -44.61 14.79 10.70
C PRO A 88 -43.26 14.38 11.29
N ALA A 89 -43.08 14.69 12.57
CA ALA A 89 -41.92 14.30 13.36
C ALA A 89 -41.84 12.78 13.50
N THR A 90 -40.77 12.17 12.99
CA THR A 90 -40.46 10.76 13.19
C THR A 90 -39.88 10.57 14.59
N VAL A 91 -40.63 9.89 15.43
CA VAL A 91 -40.24 9.38 16.74
C VAL A 91 -38.96 8.52 16.59
N PRO A 92 -37.87 8.75 17.35
CA PRO A 92 -36.71 7.86 17.29
C PRO A 92 -37.08 6.51 17.88
N THR A 93 -37.11 5.48 17.05
CA THR A 93 -37.22 4.08 17.47
C THR A 93 -35.95 3.72 18.24
N PRO A 94 -36.02 3.18 19.47
CA PRO A 94 -34.84 2.74 20.18
C PRO A 94 -34.20 1.56 19.42
N LEU A 95 -33.00 1.81 18.87
CA LEU A 95 -32.22 0.81 18.16
C LEU A 95 -31.87 -0.34 19.13
N PRO A 96 -32.00 -1.62 18.72
CA PRO A 96 -31.73 -2.76 19.59
C PRO A 96 -30.31 -2.73 20.12
N SER A 97 -30.20 -2.86 21.45
CA SER A 97 -28.93 -2.93 22.18
C SER A 97 -28.16 -4.15 21.70
N VAL A 98 -27.12 -3.92 20.88
CA VAL A 98 -26.25 -4.96 20.36
C VAL A 98 -25.45 -5.53 21.55
N PRO A 99 -25.37 -6.86 21.72
CA PRO A 99 -24.67 -7.48 22.83
C PRO A 99 -23.20 -7.05 22.85
N HIS A 100 -22.84 -6.26 23.87
CA HIS A 100 -21.47 -5.87 24.13
C HIS A 100 -20.67 -7.09 24.58
N LEU A 101 -19.98 -7.74 23.64
CA LEU A 101 -18.90 -8.63 24.00
C LEU A 101 -17.81 -7.80 24.68
N SER A 102 -17.35 -8.30 25.83
CA SER A 102 -16.38 -7.68 26.70
C SER A 102 -15.20 -7.13 25.90
N ARG A 103 -14.91 -5.84 26.11
CA ARG A 103 -13.86 -5.05 25.46
C ARG A 103 -12.59 -5.88 25.28
N PRO A 104 -12.03 -5.99 24.06
CA PRO A 104 -10.86 -6.80 23.81
C PRO A 104 -9.74 -6.51 24.77
N GLU A 105 -9.09 -7.57 25.23
CA GLU A 105 -7.96 -7.49 26.12
C GLU A 105 -6.90 -6.60 25.47
N ARG A 106 -6.40 -5.65 26.26
CA ARG A 106 -5.48 -4.60 25.82
C ARG A 106 -4.19 -5.29 25.34
N PHE A 107 -3.88 -5.24 24.04
CA PHE A 107 -2.74 -5.96 23.46
C PHE A 107 -1.43 -5.25 23.80
N SER A 108 -0.55 -5.88 24.57
CA SER A 108 0.71 -5.27 25.07
C SER A 108 1.86 -5.22 24.06
N GLY A 109 1.68 -5.73 22.84
CA GLY A 109 2.75 -5.80 21.84
C GLY A 109 3.48 -7.15 21.77
N ASP A 110 3.04 -8.17 22.52
CA ASP A 110 3.63 -9.51 22.48
C ASP A 110 3.34 -10.20 21.14
N SER A 111 4.39 -10.53 20.40
CA SER A 111 4.29 -11.17 19.08
C SER A 111 3.49 -12.48 19.08
N ASP A 112 3.52 -13.24 20.19
CA ASP A 112 2.81 -14.50 20.36
C ASP A 112 1.27 -14.33 20.34
N ASN A 113 0.79 -13.20 20.86
CA ASN A 113 -0.65 -12.91 20.97
C ASN A 113 -1.19 -12.08 19.79
N CYS A 114 -0.33 -11.68 18.84
CA CYS A 114 -0.73 -10.82 17.71
C CYS A 114 -1.84 -11.48 16.86
N ARG A 115 -1.70 -12.79 16.60
CA ARG A 115 -2.70 -13.54 15.84
C ARG A 115 -4.02 -13.66 16.58
N ALA A 116 -4.00 -13.88 17.89
CA ALA A 116 -5.21 -13.96 18.72
C ALA A 116 -5.91 -12.61 18.84
N PHE A 117 -5.16 -11.51 18.88
CA PHE A 117 -5.69 -10.15 18.87
C PHE A 117 -6.37 -9.79 17.55
N LEU A 118 -5.73 -10.06 16.40
CA LEU A 118 -6.34 -9.83 15.08
C LEU A 118 -7.57 -10.72 14.86
N VAL A 119 -7.46 -11.98 15.29
CA VAL A 119 -8.53 -12.84 15.82
C VAL A 119 -9.82 -12.13 16.21
N GLN A 120 -9.69 -11.53 17.39
CA GLN A 120 -10.73 -10.86 18.14
C GLN A 120 -11.21 -9.57 17.47
N CYS A 121 -10.31 -8.81 16.83
CA CYS A 121 -10.69 -7.63 16.05
C CYS A 121 -11.58 -7.99 14.85
N GLY A 122 -11.24 -9.06 14.11
CA GLY A 122 -12.05 -9.56 13.00
C GLY A 122 -13.46 -9.90 13.43
N LEU A 123 -13.59 -10.70 14.51
CA LEU A 123 -14.88 -11.08 15.07
C LEU A 123 -15.70 -9.86 15.53
N HIS A 124 -15.04 -8.86 16.12
CA HIS A 124 -15.71 -7.63 16.56
C HIS A 124 -16.23 -6.79 15.37
N PHE A 125 -15.51 -6.77 14.24
CA PHE A 125 -15.96 -6.10 13.02
C PHE A 125 -17.13 -6.81 12.36
N GLU A 126 -17.14 -8.15 12.37
CA GLU A 126 -18.25 -8.95 11.85
C GLU A 126 -19.51 -8.75 12.70
N LEU A 127 -19.37 -8.77 14.02
CA LEU A 127 -20.51 -8.61 14.93
C LEU A 127 -21.06 -7.18 14.96
N GLN A 128 -20.20 -6.18 14.73
CA GLN A 128 -20.56 -4.75 14.67
C GLN A 128 -20.36 -4.14 13.29
N ALA A 129 -20.73 -4.86 12.23
CA ALA A 129 -20.57 -4.40 10.84
C ALA A 129 -21.20 -3.02 10.57
N SER A 130 -22.29 -2.68 11.27
CA SER A 130 -22.96 -1.37 11.17
C SER A 130 -22.14 -0.22 11.79
N SER A 131 -21.26 -0.46 12.76
CA SER A 131 -20.37 0.55 13.34
C SER A 131 -19.02 0.63 12.63
N PHE A 132 -18.60 -0.41 11.92
CA PHE A 132 -17.32 -0.48 11.20
C PHE A 132 -17.49 -0.46 9.68
N GLN A 133 -18.26 0.51 9.18
CA GLN A 133 -18.57 0.67 7.75
C GLN A 133 -17.37 1.11 6.91
N SER A 134 -16.35 1.72 7.53
CA SER A 134 -15.14 2.17 6.87
C SER A 134 -13.92 1.42 7.38
N GLU A 135 -12.98 1.13 6.49
CA GLU A 135 -11.66 0.62 6.83
C GLU A 135 -10.95 1.53 7.86
N ARG A 136 -11.14 2.85 7.74
CA ARG A 136 -10.59 3.82 8.71
C ARG A 136 -11.09 3.58 10.13
N ALA A 137 -12.35 3.17 10.30
CA ALA A 137 -12.92 2.88 11.62
C ALA A 137 -12.34 1.57 12.20
N LYS A 138 -12.12 0.57 11.34
CA LYS A 138 -11.46 -0.70 11.72
C LYS A 138 -10.02 -0.47 12.18
N VAL A 139 -9.26 0.32 11.41
CA VAL A 139 -7.89 0.69 11.76
C VAL A 139 -7.84 1.49 13.06
N ALA A 140 -8.69 2.51 13.22
CA ALA A 140 -8.75 3.31 14.45
C ALA A 140 -9.07 2.46 15.69
N TYR A 141 -9.92 1.45 15.54
CA TYR A 141 -10.26 0.52 16.61
C TYR A 141 -9.07 -0.36 17.01
N ILE A 142 -8.38 -0.96 16.04
CA ILE A 142 -7.17 -1.76 16.29
C ILE A 142 -6.13 -0.91 17.01
N VAL A 143 -5.83 0.28 16.48
CA VAL A 143 -4.84 1.21 17.06
C VAL A 143 -5.20 1.61 18.49
N SER A 144 -6.48 1.85 18.77
CA SER A 144 -6.96 2.22 20.11
C SER A 144 -6.80 1.11 21.16
N HIS A 145 -6.62 -0.15 20.73
CA HIS A 145 -6.46 -1.31 21.61
C HIS A 145 -5.01 -1.80 21.71
N LEU A 146 -4.05 -1.14 21.03
CA LEU A 146 -2.62 -1.35 21.21
C LEU A 146 -2.15 -0.65 22.49
N THR A 147 -1.77 -1.42 23.50
CA THR A 147 -1.25 -0.96 24.79
C THR A 147 0.24 -0.68 24.65
N GLY A 148 0.57 0.34 23.86
CA GLY A 148 1.96 0.65 23.55
C GLY A 148 2.19 2.05 22.99
N LEU A 149 1.16 2.72 22.45
CA LEU A 149 1.26 4.16 22.24
C LEU A 149 1.11 4.85 23.59
N ARG A 150 2.25 5.14 24.22
CA ARG A 150 2.32 6.23 25.18
C ARG A 150 1.60 7.42 24.57
N ARG A 151 0.54 7.83 25.27
CA ARG A 151 -0.12 9.12 25.11
C ARG A 151 0.95 10.21 25.06
N SER A 152 1.20 10.76 23.89
CA SER A 152 1.77 12.10 23.73
C SER A 152 1.10 12.73 22.50
N GLY A 153 0.09 13.57 22.79
CA GLY A 153 -0.79 14.27 21.84
C GLY A 153 -2.16 13.60 21.75
N LEU A 154 -3.13 13.80 22.65
CA LEU A 154 -3.89 15.04 22.92
C LEU A 154 -4.48 15.61 21.62
N GLU A 155 -5.76 15.82 21.38
CA GLU A 155 -7.05 15.60 22.06
C GLU A 155 -8.06 15.78 20.90
N ILE A 156 -9.06 14.90 20.75
CA ILE A 156 -10.26 15.24 19.97
C ILE A 156 -11.38 15.41 20.99
N PRO A 157 -11.72 16.64 21.40
CA PRO A 157 -12.87 16.86 22.24
C PRO A 157 -14.15 16.47 21.48
N GLN A 158 -14.83 15.47 22.02
CA GLN A 158 -16.24 15.16 21.73
C GLN A 158 -17.12 16.28 22.30
N SER A 159 -17.18 17.43 21.62
CA SER A 159 -18.21 18.47 21.78
C SER A 159 -17.92 19.52 20.69
N VAL A 160 -18.74 19.78 19.69
CA VAL A 160 -20.09 20.37 19.78
C VAL A 160 -20.67 20.30 18.37
N ILE A 161 -21.87 19.75 18.23
CA ILE A 161 -22.88 20.10 17.22
C ILE A 161 -23.64 21.29 17.86
N PRO A 162 -23.80 22.44 17.19
CA PRO A 162 -24.77 22.59 16.10
C PRO A 162 -24.20 23.10 14.77
#